data_AF-A0A241W722-F1
#
_entry.id   AF-A0A241W722-F1
#
_cell.length_a   1.000
_cell.length_b   1.000
_cell.length_c   1.000
_cell.angle_alpha   90.00
_cell.angle_beta   90.00
_cell.angle_gamma   90.00
#
_symmetry.space_group_name_H-M   'P 1'
#
loop_
_entity.id
_entity.type
_entity.pdbx_description
1 polymer ?
#
loop_
_entity_poly.entity_id
_entity_poly.type
_entity_poly.pdbx_seq_one_letter_code
_entity_poly.pdbx_strand_id
1 'polypeptide(L)'
;MQETNLNISHKGEIIVKTKKEDQIGRPFDSFGTDPKGKGLSDIYDVLEQLSQKSLKLFCMLGKNRDFNTNEVVLIRKELSKDEVSALNKGYKQLEDFNIVKRIRYETYLINPDYIIPKTSNLKAIRAKYKEQNTSKSMTIDEILQESANT
;
A
#
# COMPACT_ATOMS: atom_id res chain seq x y z
N MET A 1 -7.80 27.57 -9.33
CA MET A 1 -6.73 28.58 -9.23
C MET A 1 -6.14 28.44 -7.84
N GLN A 2 -4.83 28.17 -7.74
CA GLN A 2 -4.12 28.08 -6.45
C GLN A 2 -3.54 29.46 -6.15
N GLU A 3 -3.83 30.00 -4.96
CA GLU A 3 -3.28 31.28 -4.52
C GLU A 3 -1.89 31.09 -3.91
N THR A 4 -0.88 31.65 -4.59
CA THR A 4 0.51 31.63 -4.13
C THR A 4 0.79 32.90 -3.33
N ASN A 5 0.92 32.77 -2.00
CA ASN A 5 1.37 33.88 -1.17
C ASN A 5 2.90 33.92 -1.13
N LEU A 6 3.48 34.95 -1.74
CA LEU A 6 4.92 35.21 -1.77
C LEU A 6 5.26 36.24 -0.69
N ASN A 7 5.91 35.80 0.39
CA ASN A 7 6.54 36.71 1.34
C ASN A 7 8.04 36.80 1.04
N ILE A 8 8.49 37.99 0.64
CA ILE A 8 9.89 38.28 0.30
C ILE A 8 10.55 38.89 1.54
N SER A 9 11.51 38.18 2.13
CA SER A 9 12.41 38.72 3.15
C SER A 9 13.81 38.85 2.56
N HIS A 10 14.42 40.03 2.68
CA HIS A 10 15.72 40.36 2.11
C HIS A 10 16.87 39.64 2.84
N LYS A 11 17.82 39.13 2.05
CA LYS A 11 19.07 38.39 2.38
C LYS A 11 18.93 36.88 2.52
N GLY A 12 19.36 36.18 1.47
CA GLY A 12 19.86 34.79 1.53
C GLY A 12 18.77 33.72 1.59
N GLU A 13 18.74 32.88 0.55
CA GLU A 13 17.89 31.69 0.40
C GLU A 13 16.39 31.93 0.18
N ILE A 14 15.95 31.68 -1.06
CA ILE A 14 14.53 31.40 -1.34
C ILE A 14 14.25 30.02 -0.76
N ILE A 15 13.82 29.96 0.51
CA ILE A 15 13.28 28.73 1.07
C ILE A 15 11.86 28.58 0.55
N VAL A 16 11.70 27.88 -0.58
CA VAL A 16 10.40 27.41 -1.04
C VAL A 16 9.95 26.33 -0.05
N LYS A 17 9.32 26.75 1.05
CA LYS A 17 8.55 25.83 1.90
C LYS A 17 7.27 25.50 1.14
N THR A 18 7.33 24.46 0.30
CA THR A 18 6.12 23.80 -0.16
C THR A 18 5.43 23.28 1.10
N LYS A 19 4.41 23.99 1.56
CA LYS A 19 3.51 23.47 2.58
C LYS A 19 2.86 22.26 1.91
N LYS A 20 3.32 21.04 2.24
CA LYS A 20 2.52 19.85 1.95
C LYS A 20 1.20 20.13 2.62
N GLU A 21 0.14 20.32 1.83
CA GLU A 21 -1.20 20.30 2.37
C GLU A 21 -1.28 19.08 3.27
N ASP A 22 -1.72 19.29 4.51
CA ASP A 22 -2.19 18.24 5.38
C ASP A 22 -3.38 17.59 4.65
N GLN A 23 -3.08 16.72 3.68
CA GLN A 23 -3.98 15.67 3.28
C GLN A 23 -4.00 14.71 4.47
N ILE A 24 -4.72 15.12 5.52
CA ILE A 24 -5.48 14.20 6.35
C ILE A 24 -6.53 13.60 5.39
N GLY A 25 -6.06 12.82 4.42
CA GLY A 25 -6.89 11.94 3.63
C GLY A 25 -7.53 11.03 4.65
N ARG A 26 -8.86 10.95 4.64
CA ARG A 26 -9.53 10.16 5.67
C ARG A 26 -8.97 8.75 5.52
N PRO A 27 -8.55 8.09 6.60
CA PRO A 27 -7.80 6.84 6.53
C PRO A 27 -8.54 5.77 5.71
N PHE A 28 -9.85 5.93 5.51
CA PHE A 28 -10.74 5.00 4.82
C PHE A 28 -11.68 5.68 3.81
N ASP A 29 -11.21 6.67 3.05
CA ASP A 29 -12.07 7.43 2.11
C ASP A 29 -12.86 6.57 1.10
N SER A 30 -12.48 5.30 0.87
CA SER A 30 -13.25 4.35 0.06
C SER A 30 -12.81 2.91 0.33
N PHE A 31 -13.70 2.10 0.91
CA PHE A 31 -13.56 0.65 0.93
C PHE A 31 -14.28 0.05 -0.29
N GLY A 32 -13.74 -1.03 -0.84
CA GLY A 32 -14.42 -1.75 -1.91
C GLY A 32 -15.67 -2.45 -1.41
N THR A 33 -16.80 -2.21 -2.08
CA THR A 33 -17.94 -3.13 -2.08
C THR A 33 -17.78 -4.06 -3.28
N ASP A 34 -17.94 -5.37 -3.05
CA ASP A 34 -17.62 -6.47 -3.99
C ASP A 34 -17.91 -6.13 -5.47
N PRO A 35 -16.87 -5.85 -6.28
CA PRO A 35 -17.07 -5.46 -7.68
C PRO A 35 -17.45 -6.62 -8.60
N LYS A 36 -17.56 -7.88 -8.10
CA LYS A 36 -17.74 -9.06 -8.95
C LYS A 36 -18.71 -10.14 -8.42
N GLY A 37 -19.38 -9.92 -7.28
CA GLY A 37 -20.35 -10.88 -6.74
C GLY A 37 -19.73 -12.25 -6.44
N LYS A 38 -18.44 -12.28 -6.07
CA LYS A 38 -17.67 -13.52 -5.88
C LYS A 38 -17.60 -13.98 -4.42
N GLY A 39 -18.46 -13.45 -3.56
CA GLY A 39 -18.52 -13.91 -2.17
C GLY A 39 -17.27 -13.54 -1.37
N LEU A 40 -16.62 -12.43 -1.72
CA LEU A 40 -15.85 -11.70 -0.73
C LEU A 40 -16.91 -11.08 0.18
N SER A 41 -17.14 -11.77 1.30
CA SER A 41 -17.69 -11.22 2.52
C SER A 41 -17.26 -9.76 2.66
N ASP A 42 -18.19 -8.86 2.97
CA ASP A 42 -17.99 -7.41 3.04
C ASP A 42 -16.66 -7.10 3.73
N ILE A 43 -15.98 -6.00 3.41
CA ILE A 43 -14.68 -5.70 4.06
C ILE A 43 -14.79 -5.77 5.59
N TYR A 44 -15.97 -5.47 6.14
CA TYR A 44 -16.30 -5.64 7.55
C TYR A 44 -16.19 -7.09 8.02
N ASP A 45 -16.69 -8.07 7.28
CA ASP A 45 -16.56 -9.50 7.60
C ASP A 45 -15.09 -9.95 7.61
N VAL A 46 -14.27 -9.38 6.72
CA VAL A 46 -12.82 -9.64 6.71
C VAL A 46 -12.16 -8.99 7.92
N LEU A 47 -12.53 -7.74 8.25
CA LEU A 47 -12.03 -7.02 9.42
C LEU A 47 -12.41 -7.70 10.74
N GLU A 48 -13.59 -8.31 10.83
CA GLU A 48 -14.04 -9.08 12.00
C GLU A 48 -13.21 -10.34 12.23
N GLN A 49 -12.67 -10.95 11.17
CA GLN A 49 -11.81 -12.13 11.26
C GLN A 49 -10.35 -11.80 11.60
N LEU A 50 -9.96 -10.52 11.58
CA LEU A 50 -8.59 -10.11 11.87
C LEU A 50 -8.29 -10.21 13.37
N SER A 51 -7.12 -10.76 13.70
CA SER A 51 -6.58 -10.60 15.04
C SER A 51 -6.34 -9.12 15.36
N GLN A 52 -6.30 -8.77 16.65
CA GLN A 52 -6.04 -7.38 17.07
C GLN A 52 -4.74 -6.81 16.48
N LYS A 53 -3.70 -7.65 16.31
CA LYS A 53 -2.43 -7.24 15.70
C LYS A 53 -2.55 -7.02 14.20
N SER A 54 -3.31 -7.87 13.50
CA SER A 54 -3.57 -7.73 12.07
C SER A 54 -4.43 -6.52 11.76
N LEU A 55 -5.47 -6.27 12.58
CA LEU A 55 -6.29 -5.07 12.47
C LEU A 55 -5.46 -3.80 12.72
N LYS A 56 -4.59 -3.81 13.74
CA LYS A 56 -3.67 -2.70 13.98
C LYS A 56 -2.76 -2.46 12.78
N LEU A 57 -2.18 -3.51 12.21
CA LEU A 57 -1.33 -3.40 11.01
C LEU A 57 -2.13 -2.87 9.80
N PHE A 58 -3.35 -3.35 9.58
CA PHE A 58 -4.23 -2.87 8.52
C PHE A 58 -4.48 -1.36 8.64
N CYS A 59 -4.82 -0.89 9.83
CA CYS A 59 -4.99 0.54 10.11
C CYS A 59 -3.71 1.34 9.88
N MET A 60 -2.54 0.81 10.26
CA MET A 60 -1.25 1.45 9.99
C MET A 60 -0.97 1.57 8.49
N LEU A 61 -1.22 0.50 7.73
CA LEU A 61 -1.06 0.48 6.28
C LEU A 61 -1.98 1.51 5.62
N GLY A 62 -3.27 1.52 5.99
CA GLY A 62 -4.23 2.49 5.48
C GLY A 62 -3.84 3.94 5.75
N LYS A 63 -3.32 4.25 6.95
CA LYS A 63 -2.88 5.60 7.34
C LYS A 63 -1.64 6.09 6.62
N ASN A 64 -0.68 5.20 6.32
CA ASN A 64 0.61 5.55 5.74
C ASN A 64 0.68 5.32 4.23
N ARG A 65 -0.44 4.99 3.58
CA ARG A 65 -0.46 4.72 2.15
C ARG A 65 -0.28 5.98 1.31
N ASP A 66 0.39 5.81 0.19
CA ASP A 66 0.29 6.74 -0.92
C ASP A 66 -0.98 6.44 -1.73
N PHE A 67 -1.92 7.40 -1.74
CA PHE A 67 -3.20 7.28 -2.45
C PHE A 67 -3.07 7.10 -3.97
N ASN A 68 -1.93 7.46 -4.56
CA ASN A 68 -1.70 7.35 -6.00
C ASN A 68 -1.17 5.98 -6.42
N THR A 69 -0.50 5.26 -5.53
CA THR A 69 0.17 3.98 -5.83
C THR A 69 -0.40 2.81 -5.01
N ASN A 70 -1.13 3.11 -3.93
CA ASN A 70 -1.56 2.17 -2.89
C ASN A 70 -0.40 1.46 -2.18
N GLU A 71 0.79 2.04 -2.25
CA GLU A 71 1.98 1.54 -1.58
C GLU A 71 2.14 2.18 -0.20
N VAL A 72 2.77 1.45 0.70
CA VAL A 72 3.10 1.89 2.05
C VAL A 72 4.55 1.53 2.33
N VAL A 73 5.31 2.47 2.86
CA VAL A 73 6.63 2.21 3.44
C VAL A 73 6.52 2.23 4.96
N LEU A 74 6.88 1.12 5.62
CA LEU A 74 6.90 1.02 7.08
C LEU A 74 8.33 0.76 7.54
N ILE A 75 9.06 1.83 7.85
CA ILE A 75 10.45 1.78 8.30
C ILE A 75 10.50 1.24 9.73
N ARG A 76 11.05 0.04 9.95
CA ARG A 76 10.99 -0.64 11.26
C ARG A 76 11.61 0.17 12.40
N LYS A 77 12.61 0.98 12.10
CA LYS A 77 13.31 1.83 13.09
C LYS A 77 12.44 2.97 13.62
N GLU A 78 11.42 3.36 12.86
CA GLU A 78 10.50 4.45 13.21
C GLU A 78 9.24 3.93 13.91
N LEU A 79 9.04 2.61 13.93
CA LEU A 79 7.91 1.97 14.57
C LEU A 79 8.17 1.74 16.06
N SER A 80 7.14 1.93 16.87
CA SER A 80 7.13 1.49 18.26
C SER A 80 7.23 -0.04 18.37
N LYS A 81 7.65 -0.55 19.53
CA LYS A 81 7.73 -2.00 19.79
C LYS A 81 6.41 -2.73 19.50
N ASP A 82 5.29 -2.09 19.80
CA ASP A 82 3.97 -2.68 19.57
C ASP A 82 3.59 -2.71 18.08
N GLU A 83 3.98 -1.69 17.32
CA GLU A 83 3.80 -1.64 15.87
C GLU A 83 4.69 -2.64 15.14
N VAL A 84 5.94 -2.82 15.60
CA VAL A 84 6.81 -3.90 15.10
C VAL A 84 6.21 -5.27 15.39
N SER A 85 5.62 -5.45 16.58
CA SER A 85 4.90 -6.68 16.94
C SER A 85 3.68 -6.91 16.03
N ALA A 86 2.90 -5.86 15.76
CA ALA A 86 1.78 -5.89 14.82
C ALA A 86 2.25 -6.23 13.40
N LEU A 87 3.34 -5.64 12.93
CA LEU A 87 3.93 -5.94 11.63
C LEU A 87 4.36 -7.40 11.52
N ASN A 88 5.09 -7.92 12.51
CA ASN A 88 5.61 -9.28 12.46
C ASN A 88 4.51 -10.34 12.59
N LYS A 89 3.51 -10.11 13.44
CA LYS A 89 2.45 -11.10 13.72
C LYS A 89 1.25 -10.96 12.80
N GLY A 90 0.91 -9.73 12.42
CA GLY A 90 -0.27 -9.43 11.62
C GLY A 90 -0.05 -9.59 10.11
N TYR A 91 1.19 -9.43 9.63
CA TYR A 91 1.47 -9.46 8.19
C TYR A 91 1.00 -10.75 7.53
N LYS A 92 1.34 -11.91 8.12
CA LYS A 92 0.99 -13.22 7.56
C LYS A 92 -0.53 -13.36 7.37
N GLN A 93 -1.32 -12.97 8.37
CA GLN A 93 -2.78 -13.06 8.26
C GLN A 93 -3.34 -12.11 7.18
N LEU A 94 -2.80 -10.90 7.05
CA LEU A 94 -3.22 -9.97 6.00
C LEU A 94 -2.79 -10.45 4.59
N GLU A 95 -1.67 -11.14 4.49
CA GLU A 95 -1.19 -11.77 3.25
C GLU A 95 -2.07 -12.97 2.87
N ASP A 96 -2.40 -13.84 3.83
CA ASP A 96 -3.29 -15.00 3.65
C ASP A 96 -4.69 -14.59 3.16
N PHE A 97 -5.22 -13.46 3.67
CA PHE A 97 -6.48 -12.87 3.19
C PHE A 97 -6.35 -12.05 1.89
N ASN A 98 -5.15 -12.03 1.28
CA ASN A 98 -4.86 -11.30 0.06
C ASN A 98 -5.18 -9.78 0.18
N ILE A 99 -4.97 -9.20 1.36
CA ILE A 99 -5.21 -7.79 1.66
C ILE A 99 -3.95 -6.96 1.34
N VAL A 100 -2.77 -7.49 1.64
CA VAL A 100 -1.49 -6.80 1.46
C VAL A 100 -0.45 -7.75 0.91
N LYS A 101 0.52 -7.22 0.17
CA LYS A 101 1.72 -7.95 -0.25
C LYS A 101 2.96 -7.12 0.02
N ARG A 102 4.05 -7.78 0.39
CA ARG A 102 5.37 -7.15 0.39
C ARG A 102 5.92 -7.13 -1.03
N ILE A 103 6.29 -5.95 -1.53
CA ILE A 103 6.89 -5.80 -2.86
C ILE A 103 8.40 -5.56 -2.80
N ARG A 104 8.89 -4.95 -1.72
CA ARG A 104 10.31 -4.67 -1.46
C ARG A 104 10.58 -4.66 0.04
N TYR A 105 11.85 -4.50 0.43
CA TYR A 105 12.20 -4.30 1.84
C TYR A 105 11.40 -3.13 2.42
N GLU A 106 10.68 -3.38 3.52
CA GLU A 106 9.83 -2.42 4.22
C GLU A 106 8.72 -1.75 3.38
N THR A 107 8.49 -2.20 2.14
CA THR A 107 7.49 -1.64 1.23
C THR A 107 6.41 -2.66 0.91
N TYR A 108 5.16 -2.23 1.08
CA TYR A 108 3.98 -3.04 0.97
C TYR A 108 3.02 -2.43 -0.04
N LEU A 109 2.32 -3.28 -0.79
CA LEU A 109 1.27 -2.88 -1.71
C LEU A 109 -0.06 -3.39 -1.15
N ILE A 110 -1.01 -2.48 -0.95
CA ILE A 110 -2.35 -2.82 -0.49
C ILE A 110 -3.20 -3.23 -1.69
N ASN A 111 -4.00 -4.28 -1.52
CA ASN A 111 -4.93 -4.72 -2.53
C ASN A 111 -5.99 -3.61 -2.77
N PRO A 112 -6.10 -3.11 -4.02
CA PRO A 112 -7.04 -2.04 -4.37
C PRO A 112 -8.52 -2.43 -4.28
N ASP A 113 -8.83 -3.72 -4.12
CA ASP A 113 -10.19 -4.19 -3.90
C ASP A 113 -10.64 -4.03 -2.44
N TYR A 114 -9.70 -3.92 -1.48
CA TYR A 114 -10.03 -3.65 -0.08
C TYR A 114 -9.90 -2.17 0.26
N ILE A 115 -8.78 -1.53 -0.10
CA ILE A 115 -8.59 -0.08 0.07
C ILE A 115 -8.48 0.56 -1.31
N ILE A 116 -9.51 1.31 -1.71
CA ILE A 116 -9.59 1.87 -3.05
C ILE A 116 -8.58 3.02 -3.19
N PRO A 117 -7.66 2.96 -4.17
CA PRO A 117 -6.77 4.06 -4.53
C PRO A 117 -7.53 5.13 -5.32
N LYS A 118 -6.87 6.26 -5.62
CA LYS A 118 -7.45 7.31 -6.48
C LYS A 118 -7.95 6.73 -7.81
N THR A 119 -9.20 7.05 -8.18
CA THR A 119 -9.94 6.42 -9.29
C THR A 119 -9.17 6.40 -10.61
N SER A 120 -8.36 7.44 -10.89
CA SER A 120 -7.54 7.54 -12.10
C SER A 120 -6.51 6.41 -12.24
N ASN A 121 -6.03 5.86 -11.12
CA ASN A 121 -4.92 4.90 -11.09
C ASN A 121 -5.37 3.46 -10.77
N LEU A 122 -6.66 3.26 -10.48
CA LEU A 122 -7.22 1.98 -10.04
C LEU A 122 -6.86 0.80 -10.97
N LYS A 123 -6.97 0.99 -12.29
CA LYS A 123 -6.67 -0.07 -13.28
C LYS A 123 -5.21 -0.47 -13.25
N ALA A 124 -4.29 0.50 -13.19
CA ALA A 124 -2.86 0.26 -13.16
C ALA A 124 -2.43 -0.44 -11.86
N ILE A 125 -2.96 -0.01 -10.72
CA ILE A 125 -2.67 -0.61 -9.41
C ILE A 125 -3.21 -2.04 -9.33
N ARG A 126 -4.42 -2.31 -9.86
CA ARG A 126 -4.97 -3.67 -9.96
C ARG A 126 -4.09 -4.60 -10.80
N ALA A 127 -3.56 -4.10 -11.92
CA ALA A 127 -2.64 -4.88 -12.75
C ALA A 127 -1.35 -5.19 -11.98
N LYS A 128 -0.71 -4.17 -11.40
CA LYS A 128 0.49 -4.31 -10.57
C LYS A 128 0.29 -5.31 -9.43
N TYR A 129 -0.85 -5.25 -8.74
CA TYR A 129 -1.14 -6.15 -7.62
C TYR A 129 -1.26 -7.63 -8.06
N LYS A 130 -1.79 -7.88 -9.26
CA LYS A 130 -1.90 -9.22 -9.84
C LYS A 130 -0.57 -9.77 -10.31
N GLU A 131 0.30 -8.94 -10.89
CA GLU A 131 1.65 -9.34 -11.33
C GLU A 131 2.48 -9.91 -10.18
N GLN A 132 2.26 -9.41 -8.94
CA GLN A 132 2.89 -9.96 -7.74
C GLN A 132 2.38 -11.38 -7.36
N ASN A 133 1.27 -11.88 -7.92
CA ASN A 133 0.83 -13.28 -7.77
C ASN A 133 1.49 -14.21 -8.78
N THR A 134 1.87 -13.69 -9.94
CA THR A 134 2.63 -14.42 -10.96
C THR A 134 4.11 -14.27 -10.66
N SER A 135 4.58 -14.85 -9.56
CA SER A 135 5.99 -15.25 -9.53
C SER A 135 6.18 -16.18 -10.72
N LYS A 136 7.00 -15.77 -11.70
CA LYS A 136 7.44 -16.60 -12.82
C LYS A 136 7.99 -17.91 -12.23
N SER A 137 7.19 -18.96 -12.23
CA SER A 137 7.69 -20.33 -12.14
C SER A 137 8.35 -20.60 -13.47
N MET A 138 9.63 -20.28 -13.60
CA MET A 138 10.41 -20.77 -14.72
C MET A 138 10.81 -22.21 -14.40
N THR A 139 10.48 -23.10 -15.32
CA THR A 139 10.98 -24.47 -15.31
C THR A 139 12.49 -24.47 -15.54
N ILE A 140 13.19 -25.52 -15.07
CA ILE A 140 14.65 -25.64 -15.26
C ILE A 140 15.02 -25.53 -16.74
N ASP A 141 14.16 -26.03 -17.63
CA ASP A 141 14.34 -25.99 -19.09
C ASP A 141 14.35 -24.56 -19.65
N GLU A 142 13.52 -23.66 -19.12
CA GLU A 142 13.46 -22.25 -19.55
C GLU A 142 14.71 -21.47 -19.10
N ILE A 143 15.30 -21.84 -17.97
CA ILE A 143 16.55 -21.24 -17.47
C ILE A 143 17.75 -21.67 -18.34
N LEU A 144 17.78 -22.93 -18.77
CA LEU A 144 18.83 -23.48 -19.62
C LEU A 144 18.79 -22.90 -21.05
N GLN A 145 17.60 -22.56 -21.56
CA GLN A 145 17.46 -21.93 -22.89
C GLN A 145 17.91 -20.45 -22.91
N GLU A 146 17.69 -19.69 -21.83
CA GLU A 146 18.20 -18.30 -21.75
C GLU A 146 19.73 -18.25 -21.63
N SER A 147 20.33 -19.22 -20.93
CA SER A 147 21.79 -19.29 -20.75
C SER A 147 22.55 -19.85 -21.95
N ALA A 148 21.87 -20.52 -22.88
CA ALA A 148 22.45 -20.98 -24.15
C ALA A 148 22.44 -19.91 -25.27
N ASN A 149 21.72 -18.80 -25.08
CA ASN A 149 21.57 -17.71 -26.05
C ASN A 149 22.38 -16.45 -25.68
N THR A 150 23.29 -16.55 -24.70
CA THR A 150 24.28 -15.51 -24.33
C THR A 150 25.68 -16.02 -24.61
#